data_AF-A0A365ZAJ7-F1
#
_entry.id   AF-A0A365ZAJ7-F1
#
_cell.length_a   1.000
_cell.length_b   1.000
_cell.length_c   1.000
_cell.angle_alpha   90.00
_cell.angle_beta   90.00
_cell.angle_gamma   90.00
#
_symmetry.space_group_name_H-M   'P 1'
#
loop_
_entity.id
_entity.type
_entity.pdbx_description
1 polymer ?
#
loop_
_entity_poly.entity_id
_entity_poly.type
_entity_poly.pdbx_seq_one_letter_code
_entity_poly.pdbx_strand_id
1 'polypeptide(L)' 'VVVSGAEDAVDAVAARFSERKQTRLKVSHAFHSPLMDPMLDDFRAVAESLTYHRPEIRFPKDVASADYWVR' A
#
# COMPACT_ATOMS: atom_id res chain seq x y z
N VAL A 1 6.15 11.74 -6.50
CA VAL A 1 5.22 10.61 -6.77
C VAL A 1 6.01 9.32 -6.66
N VAL A 2 5.39 8.26 -6.17
CA VAL A 2 5.95 6.90 -6.18
C VAL A 2 5.03 6.03 -7.03
N VAL A 3 5.60 5.17 -7.86
CA VAL A 3 4.87 4.19 -8.66
C VAL A 3 5.41 2.81 -8.29
N SER A 4 4.52 1.87 -8.06
CA SER A 4 4.82 0.48 -7.70
C SER A 4 3.93 -0.47 -8.50
N GLY A 5 4.44 -1.66 -8.79
CA GLY A 5 3.75 -2.67 -9.57
C GLY A 5 4.74 -3.70 -10.09
N ALA A 6 4.36 -4.39 -11.17
CA ALA A 6 5.28 -5.25 -11.89
C ALA A 6 6.50 -4.45 -12.37
N GLU A 7 7.68 -5.05 -12.27
CA GLU A 7 8.96 -4.38 -12.52
C GLU A 7 9.03 -3.78 -13.93
N ASP A 8 8.64 -4.54 -14.94
CA ASP A 8 8.60 -4.13 -16.34
C ASP A 8 7.64 -2.95 -16.59
N ALA A 9 6.46 -2.96 -15.95
CA ALA A 9 5.49 -1.88 -16.04
C ALA A 9 6.02 -0.59 -15.39
N VAL A 10 6.67 -0.69 -14.22
CA VAL A 10 7.30 0.46 -13.55
C VAL A 10 8.44 1.01 -14.39
N ASP A 11 9.26 0.15 -14.99
CA ASP A 11 10.38 0.55 -15.84
C ASP A 11 9.90 1.27 -17.11
N ALA A 12 8.79 0.80 -17.71
CA ALA A 12 8.15 1.47 -18.84
C ALA A 12 7.59 2.86 -18.46
N VAL A 13 7.10 3.05 -17.24
CA VAL A 13 6.69 4.37 -16.74
C VAL A 13 7.92 5.25 -16.51
N ALA A 14 8.94 4.75 -15.81
CA ALA A 14 10.19 5.44 -15.54
C ALA A 14 10.89 5.96 -16.81
N ALA A 15 10.90 5.14 -17.87
CA ALA A 15 11.47 5.52 -19.17
C ALA A 15 10.82 6.78 -19.77
N ARG A 16 9.52 7.01 -19.53
CA ARG A 16 8.81 8.21 -20.01
C ARG A 16 9.20 9.50 -19.28
N PHE A 17 9.89 9.38 -18.14
CA PHE A 17 10.35 10.48 -17.31
C PHE A 17 11.87 10.50 -17.17
N SER A 18 12.61 9.93 -18.13
CA SER A 18 14.07 9.83 -18.09
C SER A 18 14.80 11.16 -17.90
N GLU A 19 14.24 12.27 -18.39
CA GLU A 19 14.78 13.62 -18.22
C GLU A 19 14.50 14.23 -16.84
N ARG A 20 13.71 13.55 -16.00
CA ARG A 20 13.42 13.97 -14.62
C ARG A 20 14.22 13.12 -13.64
N LYS A 21 14.54 13.71 -12.48
CA LYS A 21 15.20 12.97 -11.39
C LYS A 21 14.29 11.83 -10.91
N GLN A 22 14.83 10.62 -10.94
CA GLN A 22 14.17 9.40 -10.45
C GLN A 22 15.11 8.59 -9.56
N THR A 23 14.52 7.80 -8.66
CA THR A 23 15.25 6.91 -7.75
C THR A 23 14.49 5.59 -7.64
N ARG A 24 15.15 4.47 -7.95
CA ARG A 24 14.62 3.12 -7.65
C ARG A 24 14.69 2.89 -6.15
N LEU A 25 13.57 2.51 -5.54
CA LEU A 25 13.52 2.18 -4.12
C LEU A 25 14.02 0.74 -3.89
N LYS A 26 14.89 0.56 -2.88
CA LYS A 26 15.36 -0.76 -2.44
C LYS A 26 14.37 -1.34 -1.44
N VAL A 27 13.38 -2.06 -1.94
CA VAL A 27 12.33 -2.72 -1.16
C VAL A 27 12.14 -4.14 -1.68
N SER A 28 11.61 -5.03 -0.84
CA SER A 28 11.40 -6.43 -1.21
C SER A 28 10.13 -6.65 -2.05
N HIS A 29 9.16 -5.74 -1.95
CA HIS A 29 7.86 -5.88 -2.60
C HIS A 29 7.37 -4.53 -3.15
N ALA A 30 6.49 -4.62 -4.15
CA ALA A 30 5.76 -3.48 -4.68
C ALA A 30 4.57 -3.11 -3.77
N PHE A 31 4.85 -2.52 -2.61
CA PHE A 31 3.81 -2.04 -1.69
C PHE A 31 2.84 -1.07 -2.37
N HIS A 32 1.58 -1.05 -1.92
CA HIS A 32 0.50 -0.24 -2.50
C HIS A 32 0.24 -0.50 -3.99
N SER A 33 0.49 -1.73 -4.45
CA SER A 33 0.14 -2.18 -5.80
C SER A 33 -0.75 -3.42 -5.73
N PRO A 34 -1.42 -3.81 -6.84
CA PRO A 34 -2.21 -5.05 -6.90
C PRO A 34 -1.40 -6.33 -6.62
N LEU A 35 -0.06 -6.25 -6.62
CA LEU A 35 0.77 -7.38 -6.19
C LEU A 35 0.65 -7.68 -4.69
N MET A 36 0.01 -6.80 -3.92
CA MET A 36 -0.32 -7.03 -2.51
C MET A 36 -1.62 -7.81 -2.33
N ASP A 37 -2.48 -7.93 -3.35
CA ASP A 37 -3.79 -8.59 -3.26
C ASP A 37 -3.72 -10.00 -2.63
N PRO A 38 -2.74 -10.87 -2.96
CA PRO A 38 -2.68 -12.23 -2.40
C PRO A 38 -2.50 -12.28 -0.88
N MET A 39 -1.95 -11.25 -0.24
CA MET A 39 -1.77 -11.23 1.22
C MET A 39 -2.97 -10.65 1.98
N LEU A 40 -3.93 -10.02 1.27
CA LEU A 40 -4.96 -9.21 1.93
C LEU A 40 -5.93 -10.04 2.77
N ASP A 41 -6.22 -11.28 2.37
CA ASP A 41 -7.11 -12.16 3.14
C ASP A 41 -6.48 -12.57 4.48
N ASP A 42 -5.20 -12.96 4.48
CA ASP A 42 -4.46 -13.28 5.71
C ASP A 42 -4.32 -12.05 6.60
N PHE A 43 -4.03 -10.89 6.00
CA PHE A 43 -3.92 -9.64 6.73
C PHE A 43 -5.26 -9.21 7.35
N ARG A 44 -6.38 -9.43 6.63
CA ARG A 44 -7.74 -9.19 7.11
C ARG A 44 -8.04 -10.05 8.34
N ALA A 45 -7.72 -11.34 8.30
CA ALA A 45 -7.95 -12.23 9.45
C ALA A 45 -7.26 -11.71 10.72
N VAL A 46 -6.02 -11.20 10.59
CA VAL A 46 -5.31 -10.59 11.71
C VAL A 46 -5.97 -9.28 12.15
N ALA A 47 -6.33 -8.40 11.22
CA ALA A 47 -6.98 -7.13 11.53
C ALA A 47 -8.34 -7.31 12.24
N GLU A 48 -9.13 -8.30 11.83
CA GLU A 48 -10.42 -8.64 12.45
C GLU A 48 -10.29 -9.19 13.88
N SER A 49 -9.12 -9.73 14.25
CA SER A 49 -8.86 -10.20 15.61
C SER A 49 -8.60 -9.08 16.63
N LEU A 50 -8.41 -7.84 16.17
CA LEU A 50 -8.08 -6.71 17.04
C LEU A 50 -9.34 -6.11 17.68
N THR A 51 -9.23 -5.78 18.97
CA THR A 51 -10.24 -4.92 19.63
C THR A 51 -9.97 -3.47 19.28
N TYR A 52 -10.87 -2.86 18.51
CA TYR A 52 -10.77 -1.47 18.14
C TYR A 52 -11.43 -0.56 19.20
N HIS A 53 -10.76 0.54 19.50
CA HIS A 53 -11.30 1.62 20.33
C HIS A 53 -11.48 2.87 19.49
N ARG A 54 -12.49 3.66 19.84
CA ARG A 54 -12.69 4.96 19.22
C ARG A 54 -11.47 5.85 19.50
N PRO A 55 -10.87 6.50 18.48
CA PRO A 55 -9.80 7.45 18.69
C PRO A 55 -10.25 8.61 19.59
N GLU A 56 -9.47 8.91 20.62
CA GLU A 56 -9.70 10.06 21.51
C GLU A 56 -9.44 11.39 20.80
N ILE A 57 -8.45 11.39 19.91
CA ILE A 57 -8.15 12.50 19.01
C ILE A 57 -8.84 12.23 17.67
N ARG A 58 -9.49 13.25 17.11
CA ARG A 58 -10.19 13.14 15.82
C ARG A 58 -9.23 12.71 14.70
N PHE A 59 -9.57 11.61 14.04
CA PHE A 59 -8.95 11.21 12.77
C PHE A 59 -9.79 11.67 11.56
N PRO A 60 -9.16 11.94 10.39
CA PRO A 60 -9.89 12.33 9.18
C PRO A 60 -10.80 11.24 8.61
N LYS A 61 -10.53 9.98 8.95
CA LYS A 61 -11.27 8.79 8.52
C LYS A 61 -11.56 7.93 9.74
N ASP A 62 -12.57 7.08 9.62
CA ASP A 62 -12.76 5.99 10.57
C ASP A 62 -11.70 4.92 10.31
N VAL A 63 -10.85 4.68 11.32
CA VAL A 63 -9.74 3.73 11.31
C VAL A 63 -9.98 2.54 12.23
N ALA A 64 -11.12 2.53 12.94
CA ALA A 64 -11.44 1.57 13.99
C ALA A 64 -12.13 0.31 13.42
N SER A 65 -11.67 -0.17 12.25
CA SER A 65 -12.19 -1.36 11.59
C SER A 65 -11.11 -2.05 10.75
N ALA A 66 -11.25 -3.36 10.56
CA ALA A 66 -10.38 -4.15 9.69
C ALA A 66 -10.42 -3.64 8.24
N ASP A 67 -11.62 -3.32 7.74
CA ASP A 67 -11.86 -2.80 6.39
C ASP A 67 -11.11 -1.51 6.05
N TYR A 68 -10.63 -0.76 7.04
CA TYR A 68 -9.77 0.39 6.77
C TYR A 68 -8.37 -0.02 6.30
N TRP A 69 -7.85 -1.14 6.82
CA TRP A 69 -6.46 -1.57 6.66
C TRP A 69 -6.21 -2.45 5.43
N VAL A 70 -7.25 -3.11 4.92
CA VAL A 70 -7.18 -4.10 3.83
C VAL A 70 -7.72 -3.54 2.50
N ARG A 71 -7.52 -2.24 2.26
CA ARG A 71 -7.99 -1.52 1.06
C ARG A 71 -6.93 -1.38 0.00
#